data_AF-A0A7S2I2D7-F1
#
_entry.id   AF-A0A7S2I2D7-F1
#
_cell.length_a   1.000
_cell.length_b   1.000
_cell.length_c   1.000
_cell.angle_alpha   90.00
_cell.angle_beta   90.00
_cell.angle_gamma   90.00
#
_symmetry.space_group_name_H-M   'P 1'
#
loop_
_entity.id
_entity.type
_entity.pdbx_description
1 polymer ?
#
loop_
_entity_poly.entity_id
_entity_poly.type
_entity_poly.pdbx_seq_one_letter_code
_entity_poly.pdbx_strand_id
1 'polypeptide(L)'
;IGLAIRALPAPAGTKPGAMSLLAIFISTIAGLVLEPLPTGGVCFIALTLAVITGTLTFKEAFGAFTNEVIWLIVLAVFFSRGFVASGLGNRVATFFVSRFGGSSLGLGYGLALSEALIAPAMPSTTARASIYVPLVNALAAQADSFPLADDPSGVSAARLGGFLSQCHLQTSVHSSAATLTSA
;
A
#
# COMPACT_ATOMS: atom_id res chain seq x y z
N ILE A 1 -18.59 11.88 16.70
CA ILE A 1 -19.30 10.82 15.94
C ILE A 1 -19.63 9.62 16.82
N GLY A 2 -18.65 8.93 17.41
CA GLY A 2 -18.91 7.77 18.28
C GLY A 2 -19.86 8.00 19.47
N LEU A 3 -19.73 9.13 20.16
CA LEU A 3 -20.62 9.45 21.28
C LEU A 3 -22.10 9.62 20.85
N ALA A 4 -22.35 10.15 19.65
CA ALA A 4 -23.69 10.27 19.09
C ALA A 4 -24.28 8.90 18.73
N ILE A 5 -23.45 7.99 18.22
CA ILE A 5 -23.85 6.62 17.87
C ILE A 5 -24.13 5.79 19.13
N ARG A 6 -23.33 5.98 20.18
CA ARG A 6 -23.54 5.32 21.48
C ARG A 6 -24.85 5.77 22.17
N ALA A 7 -25.32 6.98 21.88
CA ALA A 7 -26.56 7.52 22.42
C ALA A 7 -27.83 7.04 21.69
N LEU A 8 -27.70 6.36 20.53
CA LEU A 8 -28.85 5.82 19.82
C LEU A 8 -29.41 4.58 20.52
N PRO A 9 -30.75 4.40 20.53
CA PRO A 9 -31.37 3.22 21.11
C PRO A 9 -30.93 1.96 20.35
N ALA A 10 -30.51 0.95 21.09
CA ALA A 10 -30.04 -0.30 20.53
C ALA A 10 -31.22 -1.06 19.88
N PRO A 11 -31.09 -1.56 18.65
CA PRO A 11 -32.10 -2.42 18.03
C PRO A 11 -32.37 -3.68 18.87
N ALA A 12 -33.61 -4.17 18.84
CA ALA A 12 -34.00 -5.39 19.56
C ALA A 12 -33.14 -6.59 19.13
N GLY A 13 -32.61 -7.34 20.10
CA GLY A 13 -31.75 -8.51 19.86
C GLY A 13 -30.24 -8.22 19.79
N THR A 14 -29.80 -6.98 20.00
CA THR A 14 -28.37 -6.66 20.06
C THR A 14 -27.74 -7.07 21.40
N LYS A 15 -26.52 -7.62 21.34
CA LYS A 15 -25.75 -8.01 22.53
C LYS A 15 -25.42 -6.77 23.39
N PRO A 16 -25.35 -6.92 24.74
CA PRO A 16 -24.85 -5.85 25.60
C PRO A 16 -23.47 -5.38 25.12
N GLY A 17 -23.29 -4.06 24.92
CA GLY A 17 -22.03 -3.47 24.45
C GLY A 17 -21.84 -3.39 22.92
N ALA A 18 -22.70 -4.00 22.11
CA ALA A 18 -22.56 -3.97 20.64
C ALA A 18 -22.60 -2.55 20.05
N MET A 19 -23.46 -1.68 20.58
CA MET A 19 -23.55 -0.27 20.17
C MET A 19 -22.30 0.53 20.54
N SER A 20 -21.67 0.23 21.68
CA SER A 20 -20.41 0.85 22.08
C SER A 20 -19.26 0.43 21.18
N LEU A 21 -19.22 -0.85 20.79
CA LEU A 21 -18.21 -1.38 19.88
C LEU A 21 -18.36 -0.77 18.48
N LEU A 22 -19.60 -0.67 17.99
CA LEU A 22 -19.91 0.01 16.73
C LEU A 22 -19.51 1.49 16.75
N ALA A 23 -19.81 2.19 17.84
CA ALA A 23 -19.43 3.59 18.03
C ALA A 23 -17.91 3.81 17.99
N ILE A 24 -17.15 2.91 18.63
CA ILE A 24 -15.68 2.95 18.59
C ILE A 24 -15.21 2.64 17.16
N PHE A 25 -15.72 1.59 16.53
CA PHE A 25 -15.35 1.20 15.18
C PHE A 25 -15.54 2.32 14.15
N ILE A 26 -16.72 2.96 14.14
CA ILE A 26 -16.99 4.08 13.22
C ILE A 26 -16.12 5.29 13.53
N SER A 27 -15.83 5.55 14.81
CA SER A 27 -14.91 6.62 15.20
C SER A 27 -13.49 6.33 14.76
N THR A 28 -13.05 5.08 14.82
CA THR A 28 -11.74 4.65 14.32
C THR A 28 -11.67 4.82 12.81
N ILE A 29 -12.68 4.37 12.05
CA ILE A 29 -12.72 4.58 10.58
C ILE A 29 -12.65 6.06 10.24
N ALA A 30 -13.47 6.90 10.90
CA ALA A 30 -13.43 8.33 10.68
C ALA A 30 -12.04 8.92 11.01
N GLY A 31 -11.41 8.46 12.09
CA GLY A 31 -10.03 8.84 12.44
C GLY A 31 -9.00 8.39 11.41
N LEU A 32 -9.16 7.19 10.83
CA LEU A 32 -8.27 6.68 9.79
C LEU A 32 -8.42 7.42 8.46
N VAL A 33 -9.62 7.90 8.13
CA VAL A 33 -9.88 8.68 6.91
C VAL A 33 -9.44 10.13 7.06
N LEU A 34 -9.66 10.73 8.23
CA LEU A 34 -9.27 12.11 8.50
C LEU A 34 -7.76 12.27 8.77
N GLU A 35 -7.05 11.16 8.98
CA GLU A 35 -5.60 11.08 9.26
C GLU A 35 -5.08 12.20 10.19
N PRO A 36 -5.71 12.49 11.36
CA PRO A 36 -5.23 13.53 12.26
C PRO A 36 -3.90 13.14 12.94
N LEU A 37 -3.61 11.84 12.98
CA LEU A 37 -2.44 11.21 13.55
C LEU A 37 -2.01 10.06 12.64
N PRO A 38 -0.76 9.59 12.72
CA PRO A 38 -0.34 8.37 12.04
C PRO A 38 -1.29 7.21 12.36
N THR A 39 -1.55 6.35 11.37
CA THR A 39 -2.48 5.20 11.44
C THR A 39 -2.34 4.41 12.75
N GLY A 40 -1.10 4.10 13.16
CA GLY A 40 -0.84 3.39 14.41
C GLY A 40 -1.34 4.14 15.66
N GLY A 41 -1.18 5.46 15.71
CA GLY A 41 -1.64 6.29 16.83
C GLY A 41 -3.16 6.29 16.98
N VAL A 42 -3.89 6.43 15.87
CA VAL A 42 -5.36 6.33 15.85
C VAL A 42 -5.82 4.95 16.35
N CYS A 43 -5.18 3.88 15.88
CA CYS A 43 -5.49 2.52 16.30
C CYS A 43 -5.24 2.29 17.79
N PHE A 44 -4.12 2.78 18.35
CA PHE A 44 -3.84 2.64 19.78
C PHE A 44 -4.83 3.41 20.65
N ILE A 45 -5.20 4.64 20.28
CA ILE A 45 -6.23 5.41 20.99
C ILE A 45 -7.57 4.67 20.98
N ALA A 46 -7.98 4.14 19.83
CA ALA A 46 -9.20 3.35 19.71
C ALA A 46 -9.17 2.09 20.60
N LEU A 47 -8.03 1.39 20.65
CA LEU A 47 -7.84 0.20 21.48
C LEU A 47 -7.92 0.55 22.97
N THR A 48 -7.25 1.63 23.38
CA THR A 48 -7.30 2.14 24.76
C THR A 48 -8.72 2.53 25.16
N LEU A 49 -9.45 3.23 24.28
CA LEU A 49 -10.84 3.58 24.51
C LEU A 49 -11.73 2.33 24.62
N ALA A 50 -11.50 1.30 23.81
CA ALA A 50 -12.26 0.05 23.89
C ALA A 50 -12.09 -0.68 25.23
N VAL A 51 -10.88 -0.68 25.78
CA VAL A 51 -10.58 -1.30 27.08
C VAL A 51 -11.10 -0.44 28.24
N ILE A 52 -10.85 0.87 28.24
CA ILE A 52 -11.27 1.78 29.32
C ILE A 52 -12.80 1.86 29.41
N THR A 53 -13.51 1.83 28.27
CA THR A 53 -14.98 1.83 28.26
C THR A 53 -15.60 0.50 28.65
N GLY A 54 -14.80 -0.54 28.90
CA GLY A 54 -15.27 -1.89 29.21
C GLY A 54 -15.99 -2.58 28.05
N THR A 55 -15.78 -2.10 26.82
CA THR A 55 -16.44 -2.66 25.62
C THR A 55 -15.78 -3.98 25.21
N LEU A 56 -14.48 -4.10 25.43
CA LEU A 56 -13.67 -5.30 25.20
C LEU A 56 -12.79 -5.55 26.43
N THR A 57 -12.56 -6.82 26.77
CA THR A 57 -11.56 -7.17 27.78
C THR A 57 -10.14 -6.92 27.24
N PHE A 58 -9.15 -6.77 28.12
CA PHE A 58 -7.76 -6.62 27.71
C PHE A 58 -7.28 -7.78 26.82
N LYS A 59 -7.69 -9.01 27.15
CA LYS A 59 -7.35 -10.22 26.38
C LYS A 59 -7.96 -10.18 24.97
N GLU A 60 -9.21 -9.75 24.84
CA GLU A 60 -9.88 -9.66 23.53
C GLU A 60 -9.29 -8.51 22.68
N ALA A 61 -9.01 -7.37 23.30
CA ALA A 61 -8.43 -6.21 22.62
C ALA A 61 -7.05 -6.53 22.01
N PHE A 62 -6.21 -7.29 22.73
CA PHE A 62 -4.88 -7.67 22.25
C PHE A 62 -4.84 -9.02 21.53
N GLY A 63 -5.96 -9.73 21.40
CA GLY A 63 -6.01 -11.04 20.75
C GLY A 63 -5.58 -11.03 19.27
N ALA A 64 -5.73 -9.88 18.60
CA ALA A 64 -5.23 -9.72 17.24
C ALA A 64 -3.69 -9.78 17.16
N PHE A 65 -2.96 -9.29 18.17
CA PHE A 65 -1.49 -9.27 18.16
C PHE A 65 -0.86 -10.66 18.23
N THR A 66 -1.61 -11.67 18.67
CA THR A 66 -1.16 -13.08 18.71
C THR A 66 -1.59 -13.87 17.48
N ASN A 67 -2.21 -13.22 16.48
CA ASN A 67 -2.69 -13.91 15.30
C ASN A 67 -1.52 -14.26 14.36
N GLU A 68 -1.34 -15.56 14.10
CA GLU A 68 -0.27 -16.08 13.24
C GLU A 68 -0.30 -15.48 11.83
N VAL A 69 -1.50 -15.28 11.27
CA VAL A 69 -1.67 -14.69 9.94
C VAL A 69 -1.13 -13.25 9.89
N ILE A 70 -1.33 -12.47 10.95
CA ILE A 70 -0.77 -11.10 11.03
C ILE A 70 0.75 -11.14 11.07
N TRP A 71 1.34 -12.06 11.84
CA TRP A 71 2.79 -12.23 11.90
C TRP A 71 3.39 -12.72 10.58
N LEU A 72 2.68 -13.59 9.84
CA LEU A 72 3.08 -13.99 8.49
C LEU A 72 3.15 -12.78 7.55
N ILE A 73 2.18 -11.86 7.61
CA ILE A 73 2.21 -10.62 6.84
C ILE A 73 3.42 -9.76 7.22
N VAL A 74 3.70 -9.60 8.52
CA VAL A 74 4.87 -8.84 9.01
C VAL A 74 6.18 -9.41 8.46
N LEU A 75 6.36 -10.73 8.53
CA LEU A 75 7.54 -11.40 7.98
C LEU A 75 7.68 -11.21 6.47
N ALA A 76 6.56 -11.24 5.74
CA ALA A 76 6.54 -11.04 4.30
C ALA A 76 6.92 -9.59 3.91
N VAL A 77 6.51 -8.60 4.71
CA VAL A 77 6.95 -7.20 4.56
C VAL A 77 8.44 -7.05 4.85
N PHE A 78 8.96 -7.68 5.89
CA PHE A 78 10.42 -7.67 6.16
C PHE A 78 11.22 -8.33 5.04
N PHE A 79 10.75 -9.47 4.52
CA PHE A 79 11.37 -10.12 3.37
C PHE A 79 11.40 -9.20 2.15
N SER A 80 10.28 -8.53 1.85
CA SER A 80 10.19 -7.53 0.78
C SER A 80 11.21 -6.39 0.97
N ARG A 81 11.34 -5.85 2.19
CA ARG A 81 12.35 -4.82 2.50
C ARG A 81 13.78 -5.32 2.34
N GLY A 82 14.07 -6.56 2.75
CA GLY A 82 15.37 -7.19 2.54
C GLY A 82 15.70 -7.35 1.04
N PHE A 83 14.70 -7.71 0.23
CA PHE A 83 14.86 -7.80 -1.22
C PHE A 83 15.13 -6.43 -1.86
N VAL A 84 14.45 -5.35 -1.43
CA VAL A 84 14.78 -3.98 -1.86
C VAL A 84 16.22 -3.61 -1.45
N ALA A 85 16.58 -3.84 -0.18
CA ALA A 85 17.90 -3.50 0.35
C ALA A 85 19.06 -4.25 -0.35
N SER A 86 18.82 -5.49 -0.78
CA SER A 86 19.79 -6.27 -1.56
C SER A 86 20.02 -5.73 -2.98
N GLY A 87 19.13 -4.87 -3.47
CA GLY A 87 19.15 -4.35 -4.84
C GLY A 87 18.77 -5.38 -5.90
N LEU A 88 18.32 -6.59 -5.52
CA LEU A 88 17.96 -7.66 -6.46
C LEU A 88 16.85 -7.22 -7.42
N GLY A 89 15.83 -6.53 -6.91
CA GLY A 89 14.75 -5.99 -7.74
C GLY A 89 15.24 -4.98 -8.77
N ASN A 90 16.15 -4.09 -8.38
CA ASN A 90 16.75 -3.13 -9.30
C ASN A 90 17.56 -3.82 -10.40
N ARG A 91 18.34 -4.86 -10.06
CA ARG A 91 19.10 -5.66 -11.04
C ARG A 91 18.19 -6.34 -12.06
N VAL A 92 17.11 -6.98 -11.60
CA VAL A 92 16.14 -7.64 -12.47
C VAL A 92 15.44 -6.62 -13.37
N ALA A 93 14.95 -5.51 -12.83
CA ALA A 93 14.29 -4.48 -13.62
C ALA A 93 15.22 -3.87 -14.68
N THR A 94 16.46 -3.57 -14.31
CA THR A 94 17.46 -3.03 -15.25
C THR A 94 17.86 -4.05 -16.32
N PHE A 95 17.92 -5.35 -15.98
CA PHE A 95 18.18 -6.41 -16.95
C PHE A 95 17.12 -6.47 -18.05
N PHE A 96 15.83 -6.44 -17.68
CA PHE A 96 14.75 -6.46 -18.66
C PHE A 96 14.70 -5.16 -19.48
N VAL A 97 14.87 -4.01 -18.84
CA VAL A 97 14.93 -2.72 -19.53
C VAL A 97 16.09 -2.67 -20.54
N SER A 98 17.29 -3.14 -20.18
CA SER A 98 18.43 -3.17 -21.10
C SER A 98 18.22 -4.11 -22.29
N ARG A 99 17.44 -5.19 -22.12
CA ARG A 99 17.12 -6.13 -23.20
C ARG A 99 16.06 -5.61 -24.16
N PHE A 100 15.08 -4.84 -23.66
CA PHE A 100 13.91 -4.38 -24.42
C PHE A 100 13.93 -2.86 -24.72
N GLY A 101 15.01 -2.15 -24.39
CA GLY A 101 15.08 -0.68 -24.40
C GLY A 101 15.19 0.01 -25.76
N GLY A 102 15.10 -0.71 -26.87
CA GLY A 102 15.19 -0.13 -28.22
C GLY A 102 13.98 0.71 -28.66
N SER A 103 12.87 0.67 -27.92
CA SER A 103 11.66 1.45 -28.23
C SER A 103 10.85 1.74 -26.96
N SER A 104 9.97 2.75 -27.01
CA SER A 104 9.06 3.10 -25.90
C SER A 104 8.13 1.94 -25.52
N LEU A 105 7.58 1.22 -26.51
CA LEU A 105 6.78 0.01 -26.29
C LEU A 105 7.61 -1.11 -25.66
N GLY A 106 8.85 -1.32 -26.13
CA GLY A 106 9.76 -2.31 -25.57
C GLY A 106 10.10 -2.03 -24.09
N LEU A 107 10.32 -0.76 -23.73
CA LEU A 107 10.50 -0.35 -22.33
C LEU A 107 9.26 -0.65 -21.49
N GLY A 108 8.06 -0.36 -21.99
CA GLY A 108 6.80 -0.69 -21.31
C GLY A 108 6.63 -2.19 -21.06
N TYR A 109 6.88 -3.03 -22.07
CA TYR A 109 6.83 -4.49 -21.92
C TYR A 109 7.95 -5.04 -21.03
N GLY A 110 9.14 -4.45 -21.08
CA GLY A 110 10.27 -4.81 -20.20
C GLY A 110 9.94 -4.58 -18.73
N LEU A 111 9.35 -3.42 -18.40
CA LEU A 111 8.85 -3.10 -17.07
C LEU A 111 7.72 -4.05 -16.64
N ALA A 112 6.82 -4.38 -17.56
CA ALA A 112 5.70 -5.28 -17.29
C ALA A 112 6.17 -6.71 -16.96
N LEU A 113 7.13 -7.22 -17.72
CA LEU A 113 7.71 -8.55 -17.49
C LEU A 113 8.54 -8.61 -16.21
N SER A 114 9.34 -7.59 -15.91
CA SER A 114 10.08 -7.55 -14.65
C SER A 114 9.13 -7.48 -13.45
N GLU A 115 8.03 -6.74 -13.56
CA GLU A 115 7.01 -6.64 -12.51
C GLU A 115 6.29 -7.97 -12.30
N ALA A 116 5.94 -8.67 -13.37
CA ALA A 116 5.33 -10.00 -13.31
C ALA A 116 6.25 -11.04 -12.65
N LEU A 117 7.56 -10.94 -12.85
CA LEU A 117 8.54 -11.86 -12.24
C LEU A 117 8.83 -11.55 -10.77
N ILE A 118 8.83 -10.28 -10.38
CA ILE A 118 9.12 -9.87 -9.00
C ILE A 118 7.89 -9.99 -8.08
N ALA A 119 6.68 -9.81 -8.62
CA ALA A 119 5.45 -9.80 -7.84
C ALA A 119 5.21 -11.02 -6.93
N PRO A 120 5.49 -12.28 -7.35
CA PRO A 120 5.32 -13.44 -6.47
C PRO A 120 6.23 -13.42 -5.23
N ALA A 121 7.41 -12.80 -5.33
CA ALA A 121 8.38 -12.69 -4.25
C ALA A 121 8.17 -11.44 -3.38
N MET A 122 7.45 -10.43 -3.89
CA MET A 122 7.20 -9.16 -3.22
C MET A 122 5.70 -8.93 -2.98
N PRO A 123 5.20 -9.30 -1.80
CA PRO A 123 3.77 -9.23 -1.48
C PRO A 123 3.24 -7.80 -1.30
N SER A 124 4.11 -6.78 -1.25
CA SER A 124 3.72 -5.39 -1.05
C SER A 124 3.84 -4.59 -2.35
N THR A 125 2.74 -3.95 -2.74
CA THR A 125 2.67 -3.04 -3.90
C THR A 125 3.56 -1.81 -3.71
N THR A 126 3.52 -1.19 -2.54
CA THR A 126 4.34 -0.02 -2.17
C THR A 126 5.84 -0.33 -2.23
N ALA A 127 6.25 -1.54 -1.83
CA ALA A 127 7.65 -1.94 -1.91
C ALA A 127 8.12 -2.11 -3.36
N ARG A 128 7.27 -2.65 -4.25
CA ARG A 128 7.56 -2.74 -5.69
C ARG A 128 7.68 -1.34 -6.32
N ALA A 129 6.72 -0.45 -6.04
CA ALA A 129 6.77 0.93 -6.53
C ALA A 129 8.08 1.65 -6.15
N SER A 130 8.66 1.38 -4.97
CA SER A 130 9.94 1.97 -4.55
C SER A 130 11.14 1.59 -5.43
N ILE A 131 11.08 0.46 -6.14
CA ILE A 131 12.10 0.03 -7.11
C ILE A 131 11.88 0.71 -8.47
N TYR A 132 10.63 0.77 -8.92
CA TYR A 132 10.31 1.19 -10.28
C TYR A 132 10.20 2.69 -10.46
N VAL A 133 9.78 3.45 -9.45
CA VAL A 133 9.66 4.92 -9.56
C VAL A 133 11.01 5.57 -9.91
N PRO A 134 12.14 5.27 -9.21
CA PRO A 134 13.44 5.81 -9.60
C PRO A 134 13.90 5.35 -10.98
N LEU A 135 13.59 4.10 -11.37
CA LEU A 135 13.94 3.55 -12.68
C LEU A 135 13.18 4.25 -13.82
N VAL A 136 11.87 4.44 -13.66
CA VAL A 136 11.03 5.17 -14.63
C VAL A 136 11.50 6.62 -14.74
N ASN A 137 11.83 7.27 -13.63
CA ASN A 137 12.38 8.63 -13.65
C ASN A 137 13.73 8.70 -14.38
N ALA A 138 14.62 7.72 -14.17
CA ALA A 138 15.90 7.66 -14.88
C ALA A 138 15.74 7.43 -16.39
N LEU A 139 14.77 6.60 -16.80
CA LEU A 139 14.44 6.38 -18.21
C LEU A 139 13.79 7.60 -18.86
N ALA A 140 12.91 8.29 -18.11
CA ALA A 140 12.27 9.51 -18.57
C ALA A 140 13.31 10.62 -18.76
N ALA A 141 14.26 10.77 -17.83
CA ALA A 141 15.35 11.75 -17.92
C ALA A 141 16.26 11.50 -19.14
N GLN A 142 16.52 10.24 -19.52
CA GLN A 142 17.27 9.91 -20.75
C GLN A 142 16.53 10.30 -22.04
N ALA A 143 15.22 10.47 -21.98
CA ALA A 143 14.37 10.86 -23.10
C ALA A 143 13.89 12.32 -23.03
N ASP A 144 14.61 13.17 -22.27
CA ASP A 144 14.26 14.57 -22.01
C ASP A 144 12.81 14.76 -21.53
N SER A 145 12.33 13.82 -20.70
CA SER A 145 11.00 13.80 -20.10
C SER A 145 11.15 13.94 -18.59
N PHE A 146 10.87 15.13 -18.06
CA PHE A 146 11.09 15.43 -16.65
C PHE A 146 9.78 15.33 -15.86
N PRO A 147 9.83 14.95 -14.57
CA PRO A 147 8.66 14.95 -13.71
C PRO A 147 8.13 16.39 -13.52
N LEU A 148 6.84 16.53 -13.21
CA LEU A 148 6.17 17.83 -13.03
C LEU A 148 6.85 18.77 -12.02
N ALA A 149 7.64 18.20 -11.09
CA ALA A 149 8.40 18.95 -10.10
C ALA A 149 9.55 19.77 -10.73
N ASP A 150 10.14 19.27 -11.81
CA ASP A 150 11.30 19.89 -12.48
C ASP A 150 10.89 20.68 -13.75
N ASP A 151 9.75 20.35 -14.35
CA ASP A 151 9.17 21.08 -15.49
C ASP A 151 7.69 21.45 -15.23
N PRO A 152 7.42 22.67 -14.72
CA PRO A 152 6.07 23.16 -14.42
C PRO A 152 5.18 23.31 -15.66
N SER A 153 5.75 23.31 -16.87
CA SER A 153 4.99 23.43 -18.11
C SER A 153 4.20 22.16 -18.43
N GLY A 154 4.56 21.01 -17.85
CA GLY A 154 3.88 19.72 -18.02
C GLY A 154 4.01 19.11 -19.42
N VAL A 155 4.64 19.80 -20.37
CA VAL A 155 4.74 19.38 -21.78
C VAL A 155 5.78 18.26 -21.95
N SER A 156 6.88 18.27 -21.19
CA SER A 156 7.89 17.19 -21.24
C SER A 156 7.47 15.95 -20.43
N ALA A 157 6.72 16.12 -19.35
CA ALA A 157 6.22 15.03 -18.50
C ALA A 157 5.26 14.09 -19.23
N ALA A 158 4.47 14.62 -20.17
CA ALA A 158 3.51 13.84 -20.97
C ALA A 158 4.15 12.99 -22.09
N ARG A 159 5.48 13.07 -22.29
CA ARG A 159 6.22 12.29 -23.29
C ARG A 159 6.41 10.84 -22.81
N LEU A 160 7.66 10.41 -22.65
CA LEU A 160 7.97 9.03 -22.26
C LEU A 160 7.66 8.76 -20.79
N GLY A 161 7.88 9.74 -19.89
CA GLY A 161 7.66 9.59 -18.45
C GLY A 161 6.20 9.27 -18.09
N GLY A 162 5.25 10.03 -18.63
CA GLY A 162 3.82 9.80 -18.44
C GLY A 162 3.36 8.43 -18.96
N PHE A 163 3.84 8.03 -20.14
CA PHE A 163 3.54 6.71 -20.71
C PHE A 163 4.08 5.57 -19.83
N LEU A 164 5.36 5.62 -19.43
CA LEU A 164 5.98 4.56 -18.63
C LEU A 164 5.37 4.48 -17.22
N SER A 165 5.06 5.62 -16.60
CA SER A 165 4.36 5.66 -15.31
C SER A 165 2.98 5.00 -15.42
N GLN A 166 2.22 5.29 -16.48
CA GLN A 166 0.91 4.71 -16.68
C GLN A 166 0.97 3.21 -16.96
N CYS A 167 1.91 2.77 -17.80
CA CYS A 167 2.14 1.34 -18.05
C CYS A 167 2.52 0.59 -16.77
N HIS A 168 3.38 1.16 -15.94
CA HIS A 168 3.79 0.54 -14.69
C HIS A 168 2.63 0.45 -13.69
N LEU A 169 1.83 1.51 -13.55
CA LEU A 169 0.64 1.51 -12.67
C LEU A 169 -0.36 0.43 -13.08
N GLN A 170 -0.71 0.36 -14.37
CA GLN A 170 -1.62 -0.65 -14.89
C GLN A 170 -1.07 -2.06 -14.70
N THR A 171 0.23 -2.26 -14.94
CA THR A 171 0.84 -3.58 -14.77
C THR A 171 0.91 -3.99 -13.31
N SER A 172 1.22 -3.06 -12.41
CA SER A 172 1.25 -3.31 -10.96
C SER A 172 -0.12 -3.80 -10.46
N VAL A 173 -1.21 -3.22 -10.96
CA VAL A 173 -2.58 -3.66 -10.65
C VAL A 173 -2.85 -5.07 -11.18
N HIS A 174 -2.55 -5.34 -12.46
CA HIS A 174 -2.76 -6.67 -13.05
C HIS A 174 -1.91 -7.76 -12.39
N SER A 175 -0.65 -7.46 -12.09
CA SER A 175 0.27 -8.41 -11.46
C SER A 175 -0.13 -8.68 -10.01
N SER A 176 -0.61 -7.67 -9.28
CA SER A 176 -1.16 -7.86 -7.94
C SER A 176 -2.44 -8.69 -7.94
N ALA A 177 -3.31 -8.50 -8.93
CA ALA A 177 -4.49 -9.34 -9.11
C ALA A 177 -4.13 -10.79 -9.46
N ALA A 178 -3.14 -11.00 -10.34
CA ALA A 178 -2.69 -12.33 -10.76
C ALA A 178 -1.98 -13.11 -9.63
N THR A 179 -1.26 -12.42 -8.75
CA THR A 179 -0.49 -13.03 -7.66
C THR A 179 -1.19 -12.97 -6.30
N LEU A 180 -2.39 -12.38 -6.24
CA LEU A 180 -3.14 -12.14 -4.98
C LEU A 180 -2.34 -11.32 -3.95
N THR A 181 -1.44 -10.44 -4.41
CA THR A 181 -0.55 -9.61 -3.57
C THR A 181 -1.05 -8.17 -3.42
N SER A 182 -2.38 -7.97 -3.42
CA SER A 182 -3.01 -6.65 -3.31
C SER A 182 -2.97 -6.07 -1.88
N ALA A 183 -1.79 -6.06 -1.27
CA ALA A 183 -1.50 -5.50 0.05
C ALA A 183 -0.64 -4.22 -0.02
#